data_AF-A0A090XCW5-F1
#
_entry.id   AF-A0A090XCW5-F1
#
_cell.length_a   1.000
_cell.length_b   1.000
_cell.length_c   1.000
_cell.angle_alpha   90.00
_cell.angle_beta   90.00
_cell.angle_gamma   90.00
#
_symmetry.space_group_name_H-M   'P 1'
#
loop_
_entity.id
_entity.type
_entity.pdbx_description
1 polymer ?
#
loop_
_entity_poly.entity_id
_entity_poly.type
_entity_poly.pdbx_seq_one_letter_code
_entity_poly.pdbx_strand_id
1 'polypeptide(L)'
;VASDAHSLRKAIAEMKAEISKKQELLRKLHMVKTRRIKNSENSIEDLISQWRSAAQDALTDLQKQMPEPKPSLKNMLANLNIEHSLVGYNEEDD
;
A
#
# COMPACT_ATOMS: atom_id res chain seq x y z
N VAL A 1 -35.54 33.30 36.18
CA VAL A 1 -36.27 33.11 34.89
C VAL A 1 -35.44 33.54 33.67
N ALA A 2 -35.12 34.83 33.45
CA ALA A 2 -34.32 35.24 32.28
C ALA A 2 -32.85 34.74 32.33
N SER A 3 -32.25 34.70 33.52
CA SER A 3 -30.89 34.15 33.76
C SER A 3 -30.80 32.66 33.47
N ASP A 4 -31.82 31.88 33.87
CA ASP A 4 -31.85 30.42 33.67
C ASP A 4 -32.01 30.05 32.20
N ALA A 5 -32.84 30.81 31.47
CA ALA A 5 -33.02 30.64 30.03
C ALA A 5 -31.75 30.99 29.23
N HIS A 6 -30.92 31.90 29.72
CA HIS A 6 -29.62 32.21 29.11
C HIS A 6 -28.59 31.12 29.40
N SER A 7 -28.52 30.63 30.64
CA SER A 7 -27.67 29.51 31.05
C SER A 7 -27.98 28.24 30.26
N LEU A 8 -29.27 27.90 30.09
CA LEU A 8 -29.71 26.76 29.29
C LEU A 8 -29.30 26.89 27.82
N ARG A 9 -29.45 28.08 27.21
CA ARG A 9 -29.03 28.30 25.81
C ARG A 9 -27.52 28.14 25.64
N LYS A 10 -26.74 28.60 26.61
CA LYS A 10 -25.28 28.43 26.62
C LYS A 10 -24.90 26.94 26.72
N ALA A 11 -25.50 26.21 27.65
CA ALA A 11 -25.26 24.77 27.80
C ALA A 11 -25.65 23.96 26.55
N ILE A 12 -26.77 24.32 25.89
CA ILE A 12 -27.18 23.71 24.62
C ILE A 12 -26.15 24.00 23.51
N ALA A 13 -25.62 25.22 23.43
CA ALA A 13 -24.62 25.57 22.43
C ALA A 13 -23.30 24.82 22.67
N GLU A 14 -22.86 24.70 23.92
CA GLU A 14 -21.66 23.95 24.31
C GLU A 14 -21.82 22.44 24.00
N MET A 15 -22.99 21.85 24.34
CA MET A 15 -23.27 20.45 23.99
C MET A 15 -23.28 20.22 22.47
N LYS A 16 -23.86 21.14 21.69
CA LYS A 16 -23.84 21.05 20.22
C LYS A 16 -22.42 21.11 19.67
N ALA A 17 -21.58 22.01 20.18
CA ALA A 17 -20.19 22.12 19.78
C ALA A 17 -19.40 20.83 20.08
N GLU A 18 -19.62 20.24 21.26
CA GLU A 18 -18.97 18.99 21.67
C GLU A 18 -19.45 17.80 20.81
N ILE A 19 -20.73 17.73 20.47
CA ILE A 19 -21.27 16.73 19.54
C ILE A 19 -20.60 16.86 18.17
N SER A 20 -20.52 18.07 17.62
CA SER A 20 -19.86 18.29 16.32
C SER A 20 -18.38 17.90 16.35
N LYS A 21 -17.67 18.20 17.44
CA LYS A 21 -16.26 17.80 17.62
C LYS A 21 -16.10 16.28 17.64
N LYS A 22 -16.96 15.57 18.37
CA LYS A 22 -16.95 14.09 18.44
C LYS A 22 -17.31 13.46 17.10
N GLN A 23 -18.28 14.03 16.37
CA GLN A 23 -18.64 13.57 15.04
C GLN A 23 -17.48 13.71 14.05
N GLU A 24 -16.77 14.84 14.06
CA GLU A 24 -15.61 15.04 13.20
C GLU A 24 -14.45 14.10 13.55
N LEU A 25 -14.22 13.85 14.84
CA LEU A 25 -13.23 12.86 15.29
C LEU A 25 -13.59 11.45 14.79
N LEU A 26 -14.87 11.07 14.90
CA LEU A 26 -15.36 9.77 14.44
C LEU A 26 -15.21 9.63 12.92
N ARG A 27 -15.50 10.68 12.15
CA ARG A 27 -15.29 10.71 10.69
C ARG A 27 -13.82 10.48 10.32
N LYS A 28 -12.89 11.17 10.99
CA LYS A 28 -11.45 10.99 10.78
C LYS A 28 -11.01 9.56 11.12
N LEU A 29 -11.48 9.01 12.24
CA LEU A 29 -11.16 7.65 12.65
C LEU A 29 -11.68 6.61 11.65
N HIS A 30 -12.90 6.80 11.14
CA HIS A 30 -13.48 5.93 10.12
C HIS A 30 -12.65 5.95 8.83
N MET A 31 -12.23 7.14 8.37
CA MET A 31 -11.38 7.28 7.20
C MET A 31 -10.03 6.54 7.36
N VAL A 32 -9.40 6.64 8.53
CA VAL A 32 -8.17 5.89 8.83
C VAL A 32 -8.42 4.39 8.88
N LYS A 33 -9.51 3.94 9.51
CA LYS A 33 -9.90 2.52 9.57
C LYS A 33 -10.13 1.97 8.17
N THR A 34 -10.90 2.65 7.32
CA THR A 34 -11.15 2.25 5.94
C THR A 34 -9.86 2.20 5.12
N ARG A 35 -8.95 3.18 5.28
CA ARG A 35 -7.65 3.15 4.61
C ARG A 35 -6.79 1.96 5.05
N ARG A 36 -6.78 1.64 6.34
CA ARG A 36 -6.06 0.46 6.85
C ARG A 36 -6.62 -0.84 6.30
N ILE A 37 -7.94 -0.97 6.22
CA ILE A 37 -8.62 -2.14 5.65
C ILE A 37 -8.34 -2.25 4.14
N LYS A 38 -8.41 -1.15 3.39
CA LYS A 38 -8.08 -1.14 1.96
C LYS A 38 -6.61 -1.49 1.70
N ASN A 39 -5.70 -1.03 2.57
CA ASN A 39 -4.28 -1.35 2.47
C ASN A 39 -3.91 -2.72 3.05
N SER A 40 -4.84 -3.45 3.67
CA SER A 40 -4.62 -4.82 4.15
C SER A 40 -5.04 -5.89 3.14
N GLU A 41 -5.67 -5.53 2.02
CA GLU A 41 -6.22 -6.49 1.06
C GLU A 41 -5.13 -7.15 0.19
N ASN A 42 -3.95 -6.53 0.07
CA ASN A 42 -2.63 -7.13 -0.12
C ASN A 42 -1.64 -6.03 0.26
N SER A 43 -0.68 -6.28 1.14
CA SER A 43 0.32 -5.26 1.39
C SER A 43 1.12 -5.01 0.10
N ILE A 44 1.67 -3.80 -0.06
CA ILE A 44 2.55 -3.50 -1.20
C ILE A 44 3.71 -4.51 -1.27
N GLU A 45 4.18 -4.98 -0.11
CA GLU A 45 5.22 -6.00 0.01
C GLU A 45 4.78 -7.36 -0.56
N ASP A 46 3.53 -7.78 -0.30
CA ASP A 46 2.98 -9.02 -0.87
C ASP A 46 2.86 -8.94 -2.39
N LEU A 47 2.44 -7.79 -2.91
CA LEU A 47 2.37 -7.55 -4.35
C LEU A 47 3.76 -7.55 -4.98
N ILE A 48 4.73 -6.87 -4.36
CA ILE A 48 6.13 -6.89 -4.82
C ILE A 48 6.65 -8.32 -4.88
N SER A 49 6.40 -9.13 -3.85
CA SER A 49 6.81 -10.54 -3.83
C SER A 49 6.17 -11.35 -4.96
N GLN A 50 4.86 -11.22 -5.16
CA GLN A 50 4.14 -11.94 -6.22
C GLN A 50 4.65 -11.58 -7.61
N TRP A 51 4.82 -10.28 -7.89
CA TRP A 51 5.32 -9.83 -9.19
C TRP A 51 6.78 -10.21 -9.42
N ARG A 52 7.62 -10.22 -8.37
CA ARG A 52 9.00 -10.71 -8.46
C ARG A 52 9.05 -12.19 -8.84
N SER A 53 8.30 -13.04 -8.14
CA SER A 53 8.25 -14.48 -8.46
C SER A 53 7.76 -14.72 -9.88
N ALA A 54 6.67 -14.05 -10.30
CA ALA A 54 6.16 -14.18 -11.66
C ALA A 54 7.18 -13.73 -12.72
N ALA A 55 7.95 -12.66 -12.45
CA ALA A 55 8.99 -12.19 -13.37
C ALA A 55 10.18 -13.17 -13.45
N GLN A 56 10.60 -13.76 -12.32
CA GLN A 56 11.67 -14.76 -12.27
C GLN A 56 11.28 -16.04 -13.03
N ASP A 57 10.04 -16.51 -12.84
CA ASP A 57 9.52 -17.68 -13.55
C ASP A 57 9.49 -17.42 -15.07
N ALA A 58 8.98 -16.26 -15.48
CA ALA A 58 8.94 -15.86 -16.89
C ALA A 58 10.33 -15.73 -17.52
N LEU A 59 11.30 -15.16 -16.81
CA LEU A 59 12.69 -15.06 -17.27
C LEU A 59 13.33 -16.45 -17.45
N THR A 60 13.10 -17.34 -16.48
CA THR A 60 13.60 -18.72 -16.53
C THR A 60 12.99 -19.48 -17.71
N ASP A 61 11.68 -19.35 -17.93
CA ASP A 61 11.00 -20.00 -19.03
C ASP A 61 11.40 -19.44 -20.39
N LEU A 62 11.65 -18.12 -20.48
CA LEU A 62 12.21 -17.50 -21.67
C LEU A 62 13.62 -18.03 -21.97
N GLN A 63 14.49 -18.15 -20.94
CA GLN A 63 15.84 -18.67 -21.10
C GLN A 63 15.85 -20.11 -21.61
N LYS A 64 14.93 -20.96 -21.13
CA LYS A 64 14.79 -22.35 -21.60
C LYS A 64 14.43 -22.45 -23.08
N GLN A 65 13.67 -21.48 -23.61
CA GLN A 65 13.21 -21.48 -25.01
C GLN A 65 14.22 -20.82 -25.97
N MET A 66 15.28 -20.20 -25.46
CA MET A 66 16.27 -19.53 -26.31
C MET A 66 17.29 -20.50 -26.95
N PRO A 67 17.78 -20.18 -28.16
CA PRO A 67 18.78 -20.99 -28.84
C PRO A 67 20.12 -20.97 -28.10
N GLU A 68 20.89 -22.06 -28.22
CA GLU A 68 22.24 -22.13 -27.67
C GLU A 68 23.21 -21.21 -28.44
N PRO A 69 24.15 -20.52 -27.77
CA PRO A 69 24.38 -20.54 -26.32
C PRO A 69 23.36 -19.70 -25.55
N LYS A 70 22.77 -20.27 -24.50
CA LYS A 70 21.83 -19.55 -23.64
C LYS A 70 22.52 -18.34 -22.98
N PRO A 71 21.96 -17.12 -23.10
CA PRO A 71 22.50 -15.97 -22.39
C PRO A 71 22.32 -16.13 -20.88
N SER A 72 23.27 -15.62 -20.11
CA SER A 72 23.15 -15.53 -18.66
C SER A 72 21.97 -14.64 -18.26
N LEU A 73 21.42 -14.86 -17.06
CA LEU A 73 20.30 -14.07 -16.54
C LEU A 73 20.66 -12.58 -16.48
N LYS A 74 21.90 -12.26 -16.09
CA LYS A 74 22.47 -10.91 -16.14
C LYS A 74 22.38 -10.26 -17.52
N ASN A 75 22.74 -11.00 -18.57
CA ASN A 75 22.67 -10.49 -19.95
C ASN A 75 21.22 -10.31 -20.41
N MET A 76 20.31 -11.19 -19.98
CA MET A 76 18.88 -11.06 -20.28
C MET A 76 18.28 -9.82 -19.61
N LEU A 77 18.59 -9.58 -18.34
CA LEU A 77 18.13 -8.40 -17.59
C LEU A 77 18.68 -7.12 -18.21
N ALA A 78 19.97 -7.10 -18.57
CA ALA A 78 20.58 -5.97 -19.26
C ALA A 78 19.89 -5.69 -20.61
N ASN A 79 19.60 -6.73 -21.41
CA ASN A 79 18.91 -6.57 -22.70
C ASN A 79 17.47 -6.07 -22.56
N LEU A 80 16.78 -6.47 -21.49
CA LEU A 80 15.42 -6.01 -21.17
C LEU A 80 15.42 -4.66 -20.43
N ASN A 81 16.61 -4.12 -20.12
CA ASN A 81 16.80 -2.90 -19.35
C ASN A 81 16.12 -2.95 -17.97
N ILE A 82 16.15 -4.13 -17.34
CA ILE A 82 15.59 -4.40 -16.02
C ILE A 82 16.71 -4.37 -14.99
N GLU A 83 16.54 -3.59 -13.92
CA GLU A 83 17.49 -3.53 -12.82
C GLU A 83 17.53 -4.86 -12.04
N HIS A 84 18.72 -5.37 -11.73
CA HIS A 84 18.88 -6.66 -11.02
C HIS A 84 18.21 -6.66 -9.64
N SER A 85 18.29 -5.53 -8.93
CA SER A 85 17.66 -5.31 -7.62
C SER A 85 16.12 -5.37 -7.68
N LEU A 86 15.52 -5.07 -8.83
CA LEU A 86 14.08 -5.05 -9.02
C LEU A 86 13.50 -6.46 -9.02
N VAL A 87 14.18 -7.39 -9.70
CA VAL A 87 13.79 -8.81 -9.78
C VAL A 87 14.34 -9.61 -8.59
N GLY A 88 15.18 -9.01 -7.76
CA GLY A 88 15.81 -9.71 -6.63
C GLY A 88 16.87 -10.72 -7.08
N TYR A 89 17.47 -10.50 -8.25
CA TYR A 89 18.56 -11.32 -8.76
C TYR A 89 19.85 -10.95 -8.02
N ASN A 90 20.47 -11.95 -7.38
CA ASN A 90 21.77 -11.82 -6.72
C ASN A 90 22.86 -12.30 -7.68
N GLU A 91 23.77 -11.41 -8.06
CA GLU A 91 24.87 -11.74 -8.97
C GLU A 91 25.90 -12.72 -8.36
N GLU A 92 25.89 -12.92 -7.03
CA GLU A 92 26.80 -13.86 -6.35
C GLU A 92 26.32 -15.31 -6.35
N ASP A 93 25.04 -15.56 -6.68
CA ASP A 93 24.43 -16.90 -6.68
C ASP A 93 24.47 -17.59 -8.07
N ASP A 94 25.09 -16.97 -9.08
CA ASP A 94 25.18 -17.43 -10.48
C ASP A 94 26.61 -17.88 -10.87
#